data_AF-A0A0R2TEG8-F1
#
_entry.id   AF-A0A0R2TEG8-F1
#
_cell.length_a   1.000
_cell.length_b   1.000
_cell.length_c   1.000
_cell.angle_alpha   90.00
_cell.angle_beta   90.00
_cell.angle_gamma   90.00
#
_symmetry.space_group_name_H-M   'P 1'
#
loop_
_entity.id
_entity.type
_entity.pdbx_description
1 polymer ?
#
loop_
_entity_poly.entity_id
_entity_poly.type
_entity_poly.pdbx_seq_one_letter_code
_entity_poly.pdbx_strand_id
1 'polypeptide(L)' 'MLKSVFEDAGVDLKQPLITSCGSGVSAAILSLALYRMGHHDHALYDASWAEWGMYADLSVTKG' A
#
# COMPACT_ATOMS: atom_id res chain seq x y z
N MET A 1 -9.37 7.26 -14.85
CA MET A 1 -7.94 7.33 -15.18
C MET A 1 -7.07 6.75 -14.07
N LEU A 2 -7.12 7.21 -12.81
CA LEU A 2 -6.41 6.50 -11.72
C LEU A 2 -7.16 5.22 -11.28
N LYS A 3 -8.49 5.27 -11.16
CA LYS A 3 -9.28 4.14 -10.62
C LYS A 3 -9.06 2.84 -11.39
N SER A 4 -9.08 2.93 -12.72
CA SER A 4 -8.81 1.81 -13.62
C SER A 4 -7.42 1.22 -13.42
N VAL A 5 -6.39 2.02 -13.15
CA VAL A 5 -5.02 1.50 -12.92
C VAL A 5 -4.96 0.59 -11.69
N PHE A 6 -5.69 0.94 -10.63
CA PHE A 6 -5.78 0.10 -9.44
C PHE A 6 -6.61 -1.17 -9.72
N GLU A 7 -7.75 -1.04 -10.41
CA GLU A 7 -8.61 -2.17 -10.77
C GLU A 7 -7.90 -3.17 -11.71
N ASP A 8 -7.18 -2.67 -12.72
CA ASP A 8 -6.38 -3.46 -13.66
C ASP A 8 -5.21 -4.17 -12.97
N ALA A 9 -4.69 -3.58 -11.88
CA ALA A 9 -3.69 -4.20 -11.00
C ALA A 9 -4.31 -5.22 -10.02
N GLY A 10 -5.62 -5.45 -10.06
CA GLY A 10 -6.33 -6.40 -9.21
C GLY A 10 -6.66 -5.89 -7.81
N VAL A 11 -6.59 -4.58 -7.57
CA VAL A 11 -6.92 -3.98 -6.26
C VAL A 11 -8.43 -3.86 -6.09
N ASP A 12 -8.97 -4.47 -5.03
CA ASP A 12 -10.37 -4.30 -4.64
C ASP A 12 -10.56 -2.97 -3.88
N LEU A 13 -11.01 -1.94 -4.60
CA LEU A 13 -11.28 -0.62 -4.04
C LEU A 13 -12.51 -0.57 -3.09
N LYS A 14 -13.21 -1.69 -2.86
CA LYS A 14 -14.31 -1.77 -1.88
C LYS A 14 -13.83 -2.10 -0.47
N GLN A 15 -12.56 -2.44 -0.31
CA GLN A 15 -11.97 -2.79 0.97
C GLN A 15 -11.06 -1.68 1.49
N PRO A 16 -10.78 -1.67 2.81
CA PRO A 16 -9.71 -0.85 3.36
C PRO A 16 -8.38 -1.23 2.71
N LEU A 17 -7.55 -0.24 2.40
CA LEU A 17 -6.25 -0.47 1.74
C LEU A 17 -5.09 -0.01 2.62
N ILE A 18 -4.00 -0.78 2.58
CA ILE A 18 -2.73 -0.38 3.19
C ILE A 18 -1.68 -0.33 2.09
N THR A 19 -1.01 0.80 1.94
CA THR A 19 0.13 0.94 1.02
C THR A 19 1.45 0.73 1.78
N SER A 20 2.41 0.08 1.14
CA SER A 20 3.73 -0.20 1.70
C SER A 20 4.79 -0.30 0.59
N CYS A 21 6.05 -0.03 0.91
CA CYS A 21 7.18 -0.25 0.01
C CYS A 21 8.45 -0.66 0.80
N GLY A 22 9.62 -0.14 0.44
CA GLY A 22 10.86 -0.31 1.21
C GLY A 22 10.91 0.57 2.46
N SER A 23 10.58 1.86 2.31
CA SER A 23 10.78 2.90 3.33
C SER A 23 9.58 3.86 3.47
N GLY A 24 8.41 3.49 2.93
CA GLY A 24 7.19 4.30 2.94
C GLY A 24 7.11 5.39 1.88
N VAL A 25 8.24 5.85 1.31
CA VAL A 25 8.26 7.01 0.40
C VAL A 25 7.40 6.80 -0.86
N SER A 26 7.61 5.72 -1.60
CA SER A 26 6.81 5.43 -2.80
C SER A 26 5.36 5.08 -2.46
N ALA A 27 5.13 4.45 -1.31
CA ALA A 27 3.79 4.09 -0.84
C ALA A 27 2.94 5.34 -0.54
N ALA A 28 3.55 6.43 -0.05
CA ALA A 28 2.87 7.70 0.14
C ALA A 28 2.26 8.28 -1.15
N ILE A 29 2.90 8.05 -2.30
CA ILE A 29 2.37 8.47 -3.62
C ILE A 29 1.08 7.71 -3.94
N LEU A 30 1.03 6.40 -3.65
CA LEU A 30 -0.16 5.58 -3.84
C LEU A 30 -1.28 5.99 -2.88
N SER A 31 -0.98 6.29 -1.61
CA SER A 31 -1.97 6.82 -0.66
C SER A 31 -2.55 8.15 -1.11
N LEU A 32 -1.70 9.06 -1.62
CA LEU A 32 -2.18 10.32 -2.20
C LEU A 32 -3.09 10.08 -3.41
N ALA A 33 -2.75 9.13 -4.27
CA ALA A 33 -3.59 8.75 -5.42
C ALA A 33 -4.97 8.21 -4.96
N LEU A 34 -5.01 7.35 -3.94
CA LEU A 34 -6.25 6.84 -3.34
C LEU A 34 -7.11 7.99 -2.77
N TYR A 35 -6.49 8.88 -2.00
CA TYR A 35 -7.15 10.07 -1.46
C TYR A 35 -7.76 10.94 -2.57
N ARG A 36 -7.00 11.20 -3.65
CA ARG A 36 -7.46 12.01 -4.81
C ARG A 36 -8.62 11.38 -5.57
N MET A 37 -8.79 10.06 -5.48
CA MET A 37 -9.92 9.33 -6.09
C MET A 37 -11.16 9.23 -5.18
N GLY A 38 -11.10 9.79 -3.96
CA GLY A 38 -12.19 9.70 -2.99
C GLY A 38 -12.24 8.38 -2.22
N HIS A 39 -11.22 7.53 -2.33
CA HIS A 39 -11.06 6.37 -1.45
C HIS A 39 -10.36 6.84 -0.19
N HIS A 40 -11.11 7.05 0.89
CA HIS A 40 -10.59 7.58 2.15
C HIS A 40 -10.32 6.50 3.21
N ASP A 41 -10.74 5.27 2.95
CA ASP A 41 -10.53 4.12 3.83
C ASP A 41 -9.17 3.46 3.53
N HIS A 42 -8.09 4.22 3.70
CA HIS A 42 -6.74 3.73 3.46
C HIS A 42 -5.75 4.21 4.52
N ALA A 43 -4.68 3.43 4.70
CA ALA A 43 -3.55 3.78 5.54
C ALA A 43 -2.23 3.61 4.78
N LEU A 44 -1.21 4.35 5.21
CA LEU A 44 0.17 4.15 4.78
C LEU A 44 0.91 3.42 5.91
N TYR A 45 1.51 2.28 5.59
CA TYR A 45 2.52 1.67 6.45
C TYR A 45 3.87 2.32 6.17
N ASP A 46 4.16 3.40 6.91
CA ASP A 46 5.31 4.28 6.69
C ASP A 46 6.65 3.60 6.94
N ALA A 47 6.74 2.79 8.01
CA ALA A 47 7.94 2.05 8.34
C ALA A 47 8.23 0.91 7.33
N SER A 48 7.19 0.40 6.67
CA SER A 48 7.30 -0.42 5.46
C SER A 48 8.21 -1.65 5.68
N TRP A 49 8.86 -2.16 4.63
CA TRP A 49 9.80 -3.27 4.75
C TRP A 49 10.97 -2.99 5.72
N ALA A 50 11.39 -1.73 5.85
CA ALA A 50 12.48 -1.35 6.75
C ALA A 50 12.19 -1.72 8.21
N GLU A 51 10.93 -1.69 8.65
CA GLU A 51 10.53 -2.21 9.96
C GLU A 51 10.16 -3.70 9.91
N TRP A 52 9.31 -4.13 8.96
CA TRP A 52 8.84 -5.52 8.91
C TRP A 52 10.00 -6.54 8.81
N GLY A 53 11.02 -6.20 8.04
CA GLY A 53 12.21 -7.04 7.85
C GLY A 53 13.13 -7.13 9.07
N MET A 54 12.93 -6.30 10.11
CA MET A 54 13.72 -6.37 11.35
C MET A 54 13.27 -7.51 12.27
N TYR A 55 12.03 -7.96 12.14
CA TYR A 55 11.42 -8.96 13.00
C TYR A 55 11.45 -10.34 12.33
N ALA A 56 12.26 -11.26 12.87
CA ALA A 56 12.47 -12.59 12.29
C ALA A 56 11.27 -13.55 12.46
N ASP A 57 10.34 -13.22 13.35
CA ASP A 57 9.13 -13.97 13.66
C ASP A 57 7.93 -13.58 12.78
N LEU A 58 8.05 -12.50 11.99
CA LEU A 58 7.01 -12.11 11.04
C LEU A 58 7.03 -13.00 9.79
N SER A 59 5.84 -13.22 9.23
CA SER A 59 5.69 -14.01 8.01
C SER A 59 6.30 -13.28 6.81
N VAL A 60 7.13 -13.99 6.06
CA VAL A 60 7.79 -13.49 4.83
C VAL A 60 7.69 -14.55 3.74
N THR A 61 7.24 -14.15 2.56
CA THR A 61 7.25 -14.99 1.35
C THR A 61 8.38 -14.52 0.43
N LYS A 62 9.17 -15.47 -0.09
CA LYS A 62 10.17 -15.24 -1.14
C LYS A 62 9.64 -15.87 -2.43
N GLY A 63 9.82 -15.18 -3.56
CA GLY A 63 9.42 -15.67 -4.88
C GLY A 63 10.27 -16.85 -5.35
#